data_AF-A8AWN4-F1
#
_entry.id   AF-A8AWN4-F1
#
_cell.length_a   1.000
_cell.length_b   1.000
_cell.length_c   1.000
_cell.angle_alpha   90.00
_cell.angle_beta   90.00
_cell.angle_gamma   90.00
#
_symmetry.space_group_name_H-M   'P 1'
#
loop_
_entity.id
_entity.type
_entity.pdbx_description
1 polymer ?
#
loop_
_entity_poly.entity_id
_entity_poly.type
_entity_poly.pdbx_seq_one_letter_code
_entity_poly.pdbx_strand_id
1 'polypeptide(L)'
;MISKNIAILRKRENISQEKLAEEIGVSRQTIAKWEAGESVPDVIYSSQLADYFDVSLDELVHLESNLLTTPSIKGKYIFGTVTVGERGEIHLPPRARNIFQIKAGDQLLLLGDENQGLALLDPNFFLETPKYFSEK
;
A
#
# COMPACT_ATOMS: atom_id res chain seq x y z
N MET A 1 1.15 -8.23 -17.61
CA MET A 1 1.22 -8.08 -16.14
C MET A 1 1.90 -6.76 -15.79
N ILE A 2 3.19 -6.55 -16.11
CA ILE A 2 3.87 -5.26 -15.86
C ILE A 2 3.40 -4.09 -16.75
N SER A 3 3.01 -4.38 -18.01
CA SER A 3 2.60 -3.37 -19.01
C SER A 3 1.45 -2.48 -18.56
N LYS A 4 0.37 -3.09 -18.05
CA LYS A 4 -0.79 -2.36 -17.53
C LYS A 4 -0.47 -1.60 -16.24
N ASN A 5 0.43 -2.14 -15.41
CA ASN A 5 0.82 -1.53 -14.14
C ASN A 5 1.55 -0.20 -14.35
N ILE A 6 2.44 -0.13 -15.35
CA ILE A 6 3.13 1.12 -15.74
C ILE A 6 2.11 2.20 -16.10
N ALA A 7 1.10 1.87 -16.91
CA ALA A 7 0.05 2.81 -17.29
C ALA A 7 -0.80 3.27 -16.09
N ILE A 8 -1.08 2.38 -15.13
CA ILE A 8 -1.81 2.70 -13.90
C ILE A 8 -1.00 3.66 -13.03
N LEU A 9 0.27 3.35 -12.76
CA LEU A 9 1.16 4.18 -11.94
C LEU A 9 1.37 5.56 -12.58
N ARG A 10 1.56 5.61 -13.90
CA ARG A 10 1.66 6.87 -14.65
C ARG A 10 0.40 7.74 -14.48
N LYS A 11 -0.78 7.13 -14.57
CA LYS A 11 -2.06 7.83 -14.37
C LYS A 11 -2.26 8.27 -12.92
N ARG A 12 -1.77 7.52 -11.93
CA ARG A 12 -1.79 7.87 -10.50
C ARG A 12 -1.02 9.18 -10.25
N GLU A 13 0.16 9.31 -10.84
CA GLU A 13 1.00 10.50 -10.74
C GLU A 13 0.54 11.65 -11.68
N ASN A 14 -0.50 11.40 -12.49
CA ASN A 14 -1.07 12.35 -13.44
C ASN A 14 -0.06 12.93 -14.45
N ILE A 15 0.86 12.09 -14.93
CA ILE A 15 1.91 12.47 -15.89
C ILE A 15 1.67 11.89 -17.29
N SER A 16 2.24 12.52 -18.32
CA SER A 16 2.19 12.03 -19.71
C SER A 16 3.21 10.92 -19.97
N GLN A 17 3.03 10.17 -21.07
CA GLN A 17 4.03 9.19 -21.53
C GLN A 17 5.36 9.87 -21.87
N GLU A 18 5.31 11.07 -22.48
CA GLU A 18 6.48 11.91 -22.70
C GLU A 18 7.25 12.21 -21.41
N LYS A 19 6.55 12.68 -20.36
CA LYS A 19 7.20 13.03 -19.10
C LYS A 19 7.84 11.81 -18.43
N LEU A 20 7.13 10.67 -18.42
CA LEU A 20 7.71 9.43 -17.89
C LEU A 20 8.94 8.99 -18.70
N ALA A 21 8.91 9.17 -20.02
CA ALA A 21 10.02 8.80 -20.88
C ALA A 21 11.26 9.67 -20.62
N GLU A 22 11.07 10.97 -20.39
CA GLU A 22 12.14 11.89 -20.01
C GLU A 22 12.81 11.50 -18.68
N GLU A 23 12.01 11.18 -17.66
CA GLU A 23 12.51 10.81 -16.33
C GLU A 23 13.26 9.47 -16.32
N ILE A 24 12.79 8.50 -17.11
CA ILE A 24 13.42 7.18 -17.24
C ILE A 24 14.57 7.18 -18.28
N GLY A 25 14.75 8.27 -19.03
CA GLY A 25 15.79 8.38 -20.05
C GLY A 25 15.57 7.51 -21.28
N VAL A 26 14.31 7.28 -21.67
CA VAL A 26 13.93 6.48 -22.85
C VAL A 26 13.08 7.29 -23.82
N SER A 27 12.82 6.74 -25.02
CA SER A 27 11.90 7.38 -25.96
C SER A 27 10.45 7.21 -25.51
N ARG A 28 9.59 8.18 -25.83
CA ARG A 28 8.14 8.05 -25.60
C ARG A 28 7.53 6.81 -26.27
N GLN A 29 8.04 6.43 -27.44
CA GLN A 29 7.62 5.21 -28.12
C GLN A 29 7.95 3.95 -27.31
N THR A 30 9.07 3.95 -26.57
CA THR A 30 9.45 2.85 -25.67
C THR A 30 8.42 2.69 -24.55
N ILE A 31 8.05 3.78 -23.88
CA ILE A 31 6.99 3.76 -22.85
C ILE A 31 5.66 3.28 -23.45
N ALA A 32 5.27 3.78 -24.62
CA ALA A 32 4.03 3.38 -25.28
C ALA A 32 4.00 1.87 -25.58
N LYS A 33 5.11 1.30 -26.05
CA LYS A 33 5.23 -0.15 -26.30
C LYS A 33 5.20 -0.97 -25.02
N TRP A 34 5.78 -0.47 -23.94
CA TRP A 34 5.69 -1.12 -22.62
C TRP A 34 4.26 -1.10 -22.10
N GLU A 35 3.56 0.04 -22.17
CA GLU A 35 2.17 0.16 -21.74
C GLU A 35 1.21 -0.70 -22.60
N ALA A 36 1.45 -0.81 -23.91
CA ALA A 36 0.69 -1.66 -24.83
C ALA A 36 0.98 -3.16 -24.65
N GLY A 37 2.06 -3.53 -23.96
CA GLY A 37 2.50 -4.92 -23.81
C GLY A 37 3.18 -5.49 -25.06
N GLU A 38 3.54 -4.64 -26.02
CA GLU A 38 4.30 -5.03 -27.23
C GLU A 38 5.77 -5.33 -26.90
N SER A 39 6.28 -4.76 -25.82
CA SER A 39 7.60 -5.06 -25.27
C SER A 39 7.60 -4.95 -23.75
N VAL A 40 8.63 -5.48 -23.10
CA VAL A 40 8.76 -5.49 -21.65
C VAL A 40 10.05 -4.74 -21.29
N PRO A 41 10.04 -3.86 -20.27
CA PRO A 41 11.29 -3.26 -19.79
C PRO A 41 12.23 -4.36 -19.28
N ASP A 42 13.53 -4.17 -19.52
CA ASP A 42 14.54 -5.04 -18.93
C ASP A 42 14.64 -4.81 -17.41
N VAL A 43 15.50 -5.56 -16.74
CA VAL A 43 15.66 -5.48 -15.28
C VAL A 43 16.13 -4.08 -14.84
N ILE A 44 16.94 -3.40 -15.65
CA ILE A 44 17.49 -2.07 -15.31
C ILE A 44 16.38 -1.04 -15.35
N TYR A 45 15.63 -0.97 -16.45
CA TYR A 45 14.50 -0.05 -16.57
C TYR A 45 13.36 -0.41 -15.62
N SER A 46 13.15 -1.69 -15.34
CA SER A 46 12.16 -2.12 -14.34
C SER A 46 12.53 -1.63 -12.94
N SER A 47 13.82 -1.65 -12.59
CA SER A 47 14.31 -1.06 -11.34
C SER A 47 14.10 0.46 -11.32
N GLN A 48 14.45 1.16 -12.39
CA GLN A 48 14.26 2.62 -12.47
C GLN A 48 12.79 3.03 -12.38
N LEU A 49 11.90 2.28 -13.02
CA LEU A 49 10.45 2.50 -12.92
C LEU A 49 9.96 2.26 -11.49
N ALA A 50 10.45 1.22 -10.83
CA ALA A 50 10.11 0.92 -9.45
C ALA A 50 10.55 2.06 -8.51
N ASP A 51 11.78 2.52 -8.66
CA ASP A 51 12.34 3.65 -7.89
C ASP A 51 11.58 4.95 -8.16
N TYR A 52 11.25 5.24 -9.43
CA TYR A 52 10.51 6.45 -9.83
C TYR A 52 9.10 6.50 -9.23
N PHE A 53 8.40 5.36 -9.19
CA PHE A 53 7.03 5.29 -8.68
C PHE A 53 6.94 5.03 -7.17
N ASP A 54 8.08 4.96 -6.48
CA ASP A 54 8.22 4.60 -5.07
C ASP A 54 7.49 3.28 -4.74
N VAL A 55 7.76 2.26 -5.56
CA VAL A 55 7.23 0.90 -5.39
C VAL A 55 8.36 -0.12 -5.49
N SER A 56 8.16 -1.29 -4.91
CA SER A 56 9.06 -2.42 -5.11
C SER A 56 8.90 -3.03 -6.51
N LEU A 57 9.95 -3.70 -7.01
CA LEU A 57 9.88 -4.42 -8.29
C LEU A 57 8.79 -5.50 -8.30
N ASP A 58 8.53 -6.14 -7.15
CA ASP A 58 7.44 -7.09 -7.00
C ASP A 58 6.06 -6.43 -7.17
N GLU A 59 5.86 -5.26 -6.55
CA GLU A 59 4.62 -4.47 -6.71
C GLU A 59 4.44 -3.98 -8.15
N LEU A 60 5.52 -3.57 -8.82
CA LEU A 60 5.49 -3.17 -10.22
C LEU A 60 5.01 -4.31 -11.13
N VAL A 61 5.33 -5.56 -10.81
CA VAL A 61 4.92 -6.74 -11.59
C VAL A 61 3.51 -7.24 -11.22
N HIS A 62 3.12 -7.18 -9.94
CA HIS A 62 1.88 -7.78 -9.40
C HIS A 62 0.75 -6.78 -9.07
N LEU A 63 0.82 -5.53 -9.51
CA LEU A 63 -0.14 -4.46 -9.15
C LEU A 63 -1.63 -4.80 -9.40
N GLU A 64 -2.00 -5.51 -10.48
CA GLU A 64 -3.41 -5.89 -10.75
C GLU A 64 -4.01 -6.80 -9.66
N SER A 65 -3.19 -7.53 -8.91
CA SER A 65 -3.63 -8.38 -7.79
C SER A 65 -3.87 -7.60 -6.50
N ASN A 66 -3.51 -6.31 -6.48
CA ASN A 66 -3.38 -5.47 -5.29
C ASN A 66 -4.37 -4.29 -5.24
N LEU A 67 -5.47 -4.32 -6.00
CA LEU A 67 -6.53 -3.29 -5.94
C LEU A 67 -7.24 -3.16 -4.57
N LEU A 68 -6.86 -3.98 -3.57
CA LEU A 68 -7.30 -3.91 -2.17
C LEU A 68 -6.19 -3.48 -1.19
N THR A 69 -4.98 -3.21 -1.66
CA THR A 69 -3.90 -2.68 -0.82
C THR A 69 -3.77 -1.18 -1.03
N THR A 70 -3.88 -0.45 0.07
CA THR A 70 -3.53 0.97 0.24
C THR A 70 -2.23 1.37 -0.47
N PRO A 71 -1.99 2.67 -0.71
CA PRO A 71 -0.63 3.17 -0.96
C PRO A 71 0.31 2.53 0.07
N SER A 72 1.42 1.97 -0.41
CA SER A 72 2.40 1.17 0.34
C SER A 72 3.13 2.04 1.38
N ILE A 73 2.41 2.51 2.40
CA ILE A 73 3.04 3.07 3.60
C ILE A 73 3.51 1.86 4.38
N LYS A 74 4.82 1.61 4.35
CA LYS A 74 5.48 0.53 5.09
C LYS A 74 4.88 0.42 6.50
N GLY A 75 4.28 -0.73 6.80
CA GLY A 75 3.62 -1.00 8.08
C GLY A 75 2.10 -0.76 8.14
N LYS A 76 1.44 -0.36 7.05
CA LYS A 76 -0.04 -0.26 6.98
C LYS A 76 -0.64 -1.44 6.21
N TYR A 77 -1.77 -1.94 6.69
CA TYR A 77 -2.42 -3.14 6.15
C TYR A 77 -3.94 -2.96 6.06
N ILE A 78 -4.55 -3.43 4.98
CA ILE A 78 -6.00 -3.67 4.89
C ILE A 78 -6.24 -5.18 4.98
N PHE A 79 -7.09 -5.60 5.91
CA PHE A 79 -7.45 -7.01 6.11
C PHE A 79 -8.81 -7.39 5.52
N GLY A 80 -9.39 -6.52 4.69
CA GLY A 80 -10.74 -6.65 4.17
C GLY A 80 -11.79 -6.20 5.19
N THR A 81 -13.02 -6.65 4.99
CA THR A 81 -14.13 -6.41 5.92
C THR A 81 -14.20 -7.51 6.97
N VAL A 82 -14.62 -7.14 8.19
CA VAL A 82 -14.88 -8.08 9.28
C VAL A 82 -16.35 -7.98 9.68
N THR A 83 -16.95 -9.10 10.07
CA THR A 83 -18.34 -9.15 10.52
C THR A 83 -18.39 -9.10 12.04
N VAL A 84 -19.38 -8.38 12.56
CA VAL A 84 -19.69 -8.33 13.99
C VAL A 84 -20.63 -9.49 14.33
N GLY A 85 -20.27 -10.31 15.32
CA GLY A 85 -21.11 -11.40 15.81
C GLY A 85 -22.31 -10.90 16.63
N GLU A 86 -23.21 -11.82 17.00
CA GLU A 86 -24.47 -11.50 17.68
C GLU A 86 -24.30 -10.78 19.03
N ARG A 87 -23.14 -10.94 19.66
CA ARG A 87 -22.80 -10.30 20.95
C ARG A 87 -21.91 -9.07 20.80
N GLY A 88 -21.75 -8.54 19.59
CA GLY A 88 -20.87 -7.39 19.32
C GLY A 88 -19.39 -7.76 19.18
N GLU A 89 -19.06 -9.05 19.11
CA GLU A 89 -17.69 -9.53 18.99
C GLU A 89 -17.14 -9.39 17.57
N ILE A 90 -15.89 -8.91 17.46
CA ILE A 90 -15.18 -8.81 16.18
C ILE A 90 -14.08 -9.87 16.16
N HIS A 91 -14.18 -10.81 15.22
CA HIS A 91 -13.15 -11.81 15.02
C HIS A 91 -12.01 -11.26 14.17
N LEU A 92 -10.88 -10.96 14.81
CA LEU A 92 -9.67 -10.56 14.08
C LEU A 92 -9.21 -11.67 13.14
N PRO A 93 -8.95 -11.37 11.85
CA PRO A 93 -8.42 -12.33 10.89
C PRO A 93 -7.09 -12.93 11.36
N PRO A 94 -6.80 -14.22 11.08
CA PRO A 94 -5.53 -14.85 11.48
C PRO A 94 -4.29 -14.07 11.03
N ARG A 95 -4.35 -13.48 9.83
CA ARG A 95 -3.27 -12.66 9.27
C ARG A 95 -2.99 -11.41 10.11
N ALA A 96 -4.04 -10.73 10.60
CA ALA A 96 -3.88 -9.57 11.47
C ALA A 96 -3.26 -9.96 12.82
N ARG A 97 -3.71 -11.07 13.41
CA ARG A 97 -3.14 -11.60 14.67
C ARG A 97 -1.66 -11.92 14.54
N ASN A 98 -1.26 -12.58 13.45
CA ASN A 98 0.14 -12.97 13.25
C ASN A 98 1.06 -11.75 13.00
N ILE A 99 0.60 -10.78 12.21
CA ILE A 99 1.40 -9.58 11.88
C ILE A 99 1.58 -8.69 13.11
N PHE A 100 0.50 -8.45 13.87
CA PHE A 100 0.54 -7.60 15.06
C PHE A 100 0.81 -8.38 16.36
N GLN A 101 1.11 -9.68 16.26
CA GLN A 101 1.39 -10.57 17.41
C GLN A 101 0.30 -10.59 18.50
N ILE A 102 -0.96 -10.34 18.12
CA ILE A 102 -2.11 -10.28 19.04
C ILE A 102 -2.51 -11.69 19.47
N LYS A 103 -2.48 -11.93 20.77
CA LYS A 103 -2.81 -13.19 21.43
C LYS A 103 -4.08 -13.07 22.28
N ALA A 104 -4.64 -14.23 22.63
CA ALA A 104 -5.76 -14.28 23.56
C ALA A 104 -5.31 -13.77 24.94
N GLY A 105 -6.05 -12.81 25.49
CA GLY A 105 -5.71 -12.15 26.76
C GLY A 105 -5.02 -10.79 26.59
N ASP A 106 -4.55 -10.46 25.38
CA ASP A 106 -4.00 -9.13 25.10
C ASP A 106 -5.10 -8.07 25.23
N GLN A 107 -4.73 -6.93 25.81
CA GLN A 107 -5.61 -5.77 25.92
C GLN A 107 -5.28 -4.78 24.80
N LEU A 108 -6.30 -4.41 24.02
CA LEU A 108 -6.22 -3.40 22.99
C LEU A 108 -7.06 -2.18 23.39
N LEU A 109 -6.56 -0.99 23.08
CA LEU A 109 -7.30 0.24 23.25
C LEU A 109 -8.32 0.38 22.10
N LEU A 110 -9.61 0.49 22.45
CA LEU A 110 -10.68 0.75 21.51
C LEU A 110 -11.03 2.25 21.53
N LEU A 111 -10.81 2.92 20.41
CA LEU A 111 -11.19 4.33 20.19
C LEU A 111 -12.43 4.40 19.31
N GLY A 112 -13.23 5.45 19.49
CA GLY A 112 -14.41 5.72 18.69
C GLY A 112 -14.57 7.21 18.41
N ASP A 113 -14.94 7.51 17.17
CA ASP A 113 -15.37 8.83 16.70
C ASP A 113 -16.66 8.64 15.92
N GLU A 114 -17.69 9.44 16.21
CA GLU A 114 -19.02 9.26 15.60
C GLU A 114 -19.03 9.46 14.07
N ASN A 115 -18.08 10.22 13.53
CA ASN A 115 -17.97 10.50 12.10
C ASN A 115 -16.98 9.58 11.38
N GLN A 116 -16.02 8.99 12.10
CA GLN A 116 -14.92 8.20 11.50
C GLN A 116 -15.00 6.69 11.82
N GLY A 117 -15.68 6.31 12.90
CA GLY A 117 -15.87 4.92 13.32
C GLY A 117 -14.94 4.48 14.45
N LEU A 118 -14.64 3.18 14.49
CA LEU A 118 -13.85 2.54 15.55
C LEU A 118 -12.41 2.26 15.11
N ALA A 119 -11.46 2.40 16.05
CA ALA A 119 -10.07 2.04 15.85
C ALA A 119 -9.54 1.20 17.03
N LEU A 120 -8.67 0.23 16.73
CA LEU A 120 -7.97 -0.60 17.72
C LEU A 120 -6.49 -0.25 17.72
N LEU A 121 -5.91 -0.03 18.91
CA LEU A 121 -4.49 0.32 19.08
C LEU A 121 -3.85 -0.48 20.22
N ASP A 122 -2.53 -0.63 20.17
CA ASP A 122 -1.73 -1.15 21.29
C ASP A 122 -1.61 -0.06 22.38
N PRO A 123 -1.99 -0.33 23.65
CA PRO A 123 -1.82 0.62 24.74
C PRO A 123 -0.36 1.04 24.97
N ASN A 124 0.61 0.16 24.73
CA ASN A 124 2.02 0.46 24.94
C ASN A 124 2.53 1.52 23.96
N PHE A 125 1.96 1.59 22.75
CA PHE A 125 2.27 2.65 21.80
C PHE A 125 2.02 4.05 22.40
N PHE A 126 0.96 4.21 23.20
CA PHE A 126 0.67 5.49 23.87
C PHE A 126 1.61 5.77 25.05
N LEU A 127 1.94 4.74 25.83
CA LEU A 127 2.74 4.88 27.06
C LEU A 127 4.23 5.13 26.78
N GLU A 128 4.77 4.59 25.67
CA GLU A 128 6.17 4.76 25.28
C GLU A 128 6.47 6.08 24.57
N THR A 129 5.45 6.90 24.29
CA THR A 129 5.61 8.20 23.61
C THR A 129 5.24 9.41 24.48
N PRO A 130 6.08 9.83 25.45
CA PRO A 130 6.05 11.22 25.93
C PRO A 130 6.55 12.22 24.87
N LYS A 131 7.16 11.75 23.77
CA LYS A 131 7.85 12.60 22.77
C LYS A 131 7.02 13.07 21.58
N TYR A 132 5.87 12.45 21.29
CA TYR A 132 5.08 12.79 20.08
C TYR A 132 3.98 13.83 20.31
N PHE A 133 3.53 14.04 21.55
CA PHE A 133 2.46 14.98 21.88
C PHE A 133 2.94 16.27 22.55
N SER A 134 4.25 16.46 22.71
CA SER A 134 4.82 17.65 23.37
C SER A 134 5.10 18.83 22.42
N GLU A 135 4.78 18.74 21.12
CA GLU A 135 4.90 19.88 20.21
C GLU A 135 3.61 20.08 19.42
N LYS A 136 2.64 20.78 20.03
CA LYS A 136 1.76 21.70 19.32
C LYS A 136 1.21 22.77 20.25
#